data_AF-C6AAH2-F1
#
_entry.id   AF-C6AAH2-F1
#
_cell.length_a   1.000
_cell.length_b   1.000
_cell.length_c   1.000
_cell.angle_alpha   90.00
_cell.angle_beta   90.00
_cell.angle_gamma   90.00
#
_symmetry.space_group_name_H-M   'P 1'
#
loop_
_entity.id
_entity.type
_entity.pdbx_description
1 polymer ?
#
loop_
_entity_poly.entity_id
_entity_poly.type
_entity_poly.pdbx_seq_one_letter_code
_entity_poly.pdbx_strand_id
1 'polypeptide(L)'
;MNKIIITTLLLCTGLITAGCEKTYSVEELKKNKKLMEEVLVKCLTSGDLDSQNCKNAEQAEFETRKNWRGFGSTNDDKQESEKKQDNK
;
A
#
# COMPACT_ATOMS: atom_id res chain seq x y z
N MET A 1 -27.14 29.84 -32.37
CA MET A 1 -27.09 28.43 -31.96
C MET A 1 -25.65 27.92 -31.77
N ASN A 2 -24.76 28.65 -31.07
CA ASN A 2 -23.39 28.18 -30.74
C ASN A 2 -23.06 28.26 -29.24
N LYS A 3 -23.95 28.85 -28.43
CA LYS A 3 -23.70 29.11 -27.00
C LYS A 3 -23.74 27.83 -26.16
N ILE A 4 -24.58 26.87 -26.56
CA ILE A 4 -24.79 25.60 -25.84
C ILE A 4 -23.56 24.70 -25.98
N ILE A 5 -22.89 24.70 -27.15
CA ILE A 5 -21.72 23.84 -27.42
C ILE A 5 -20.51 24.24 -26.56
N ILE A 6 -20.30 25.55 -26.36
CA ILE A 6 -19.19 26.07 -25.54
C ILE A 6 -19.39 25.70 -24.07
N THR A 7 -20.63 25.74 -23.57
CA THR A 7 -20.93 25.37 -22.18
C THR A 7 -20.77 23.88 -21.92
N THR A 8 -21.10 22.99 -22.87
CA THR A 8 -20.86 21.54 -22.71
C THR A 8 -19.38 21.19 -22.77
N LEU A 9 -18.58 21.89 -23.58
CA LEU A 9 -17.15 21.63 -23.70
C LEU A 9 -16.38 21.93 -22.40
N LEU A 10 -16.73 23.02 -21.71
CA LEU A 10 -16.13 23.40 -20.43
C LEU A 10 -16.51 22.44 -19.27
N LEU A 11 -17.71 21.87 -19.31
CA LEU A 11 -18.16 20.91 -18.30
C LEU A 11 -17.43 19.56 -18.41
N CYS A 12 -17.03 19.14 -19.61
CA CYS A 12 -16.26 17.91 -19.81
C CYS A 12 -14.83 17.98 -19.26
N THR A 13 -14.21 19.16 -19.22
CA THR A 13 -12.85 19.32 -18.67
C THR A 13 -12.84 19.32 -17.14
N GLY A 14 -13.95 19.69 -16.49
CA GLY A 14 -14.09 19.72 -15.04
C GLY A 14 -14.55 18.41 -14.39
N LEU A 15 -15.10 17.46 -15.17
CA LEU A 15 -15.70 16.22 -14.64
C LEU A 15 -14.75 15.02 -14.56
N ILE A 16 -13.46 15.19 -14.85
CA ILE A 16 -12.48 14.08 -14.86
C ILE A 16 -11.87 13.82 -13.47
N THR A 17 -12.12 14.69 -12.47
CA THR A 17 -11.49 14.57 -11.15
C THR A 17 -12.17 13.58 -10.20
N ALA A 18 -13.31 12.99 -10.57
CA ALA A 18 -14.07 12.07 -9.70
C ALA A 18 -13.74 10.57 -9.89
N GLY A 19 -12.76 10.21 -10.73
CA GLY A 19 -12.44 8.80 -10.99
C GLY A 19 -10.97 8.47 -11.28
N CYS A 20 -10.09 9.46 -11.48
CA CYS A 20 -8.65 9.22 -11.57
C CYS A 20 -8.04 9.28 -10.17
N GLU A 21 -8.21 8.20 -9.42
CA GLU A 21 -7.44 8.03 -8.20
C GLU A 21 -5.95 8.00 -8.54
N LYS A 22 -5.16 8.91 -7.95
CA LYS A 22 -3.71 8.98 -8.21
C LYS A 22 -3.09 7.63 -7.87
N THR A 23 -2.38 7.03 -8.83
CA THR A 23 -1.53 5.87 -8.56
C THR A 23 -0.25 6.35 -7.88
N TYR A 24 -0.04 5.94 -6.64
CA TYR A 24 1.18 6.19 -5.88
C TYR A 24 2.21 5.10 -6.19
N SER A 25 3.45 5.50 -6.43
CA SER A 25 4.56 4.56 -6.56
C SER A 25 4.97 3.98 -5.19
N VAL A 26 5.62 2.81 -5.21
CA VAL A 26 6.18 2.17 -4.00
C VAL A 26 7.12 3.13 -3.25
N GLU A 27 7.95 3.88 -3.96
CA GLU A 27 8.91 4.82 -3.36
C GLU A 27 8.23 6.05 -2.72
N GLU A 28 7.13 6.54 -3.30
CA GLU A 28 6.34 7.61 -2.67
C GLU A 28 5.73 7.14 -1.34
N LEU A 29 5.23 5.90 -1.31
CA LEU A 29 4.59 5.31 -0.12
C LEU A 29 5.61 5.03 0.99
N LYS A 30 6.80 4.51 0.66
CA LYS A 30 7.89 4.32 1.64
C LYS A 30 8.33 5.63 2.32
N LYS A 31 8.37 6.73 1.56
CA LYS A 31 8.78 8.06 2.07
C LYS A 31 7.73 8.68 2.98
N ASN A 32 6.46 8.29 2.86
CA ASN A 32 5.35 8.87 3.61
C ASN A 32 4.51 7.78 4.28
N LYS A 33 4.91 7.43 5.51
CA LYS A 33 4.25 6.40 6.33
C LYS A 33 2.74 6.65 6.49
N LYS A 34 2.32 7.90 6.73
CA LYS A 34 0.91 8.24 6.91
C LYS A 34 0.10 7.97 5.65
N LEU A 35 0.63 8.36 4.49
CA LEU A 35 0.00 8.10 3.21
C LEU A 35 -0.12 6.60 2.94
N MET A 36 0.93 5.82 3.23
CA MET A 36 0.90 4.36 3.09
C MET A 36 -0.16 3.73 3.99
N GLU A 37 -0.27 4.15 5.25
CA GLU A 37 -1.32 3.69 6.17
C GLU A 37 -2.73 4.03 5.68
N GLU A 38 -2.95 5.26 5.20
CA GLU A 38 -4.24 5.67 4.63
C GLU A 38 -4.62 4.83 3.39
N VAL A 39 -3.67 4.55 2.51
CA VAL A 39 -3.90 3.68 1.34
C VAL A 39 -4.22 2.26 1.78
N LEU A 40 -3.47 1.67 2.73
CA LEU A 40 -3.75 0.33 3.25
C LEU A 40 -5.14 0.24 3.91
N VAL A 41 -5.50 1.23 4.75
CA VAL A 41 -6.84 1.29 5.36
C VAL A 41 -7.91 1.41 4.28
N LYS A 42 -7.68 2.24 3.25
CA LYS A 42 -8.61 2.36 2.13
C LYS A 42 -8.78 1.04 1.39
N CYS A 43 -7.72 0.30 1.14
CA CYS A 43 -7.77 -1.03 0.52
C CYS A 43 -8.64 -2.01 1.30
N LEU A 44 -8.46 -2.05 2.63
CA LEU A 44 -9.22 -2.93 3.51
C LEU A 44 -10.70 -2.54 3.59
N THR A 45 -11.00 -1.23 3.57
CA THR A 45 -12.36 -0.72 3.72
C THR A 45 -13.14 -0.68 2.41
N SER A 46 -12.48 -0.49 1.26
CA SER A 46 -13.12 -0.55 -0.06
C SER A 46 -13.38 -1.98 -0.52
N GLY A 47 -12.59 -2.94 -0.03
CA GLY A 47 -12.58 -4.33 -0.52
C GLY A 47 -11.93 -4.49 -1.90
N ASP A 48 -11.43 -3.41 -2.51
CA ASP A 48 -10.70 -3.43 -3.78
C ASP A 48 -9.19 -3.63 -3.52
N LEU A 49 -8.83 -4.85 -3.17
CA LEU A 49 -7.44 -5.24 -2.90
C LEU A 49 -6.59 -5.33 -4.18
N ASP A 50 -7.23 -5.37 -5.35
CA ASP A 50 -6.57 -5.56 -6.63
C ASP A 50 -6.10 -4.26 -7.29
N SER A 51 -6.50 -3.10 -6.74
CA SER A 51 -6.04 -1.81 -7.22
C SER A 51 -4.51 -1.69 -7.16
N GLN A 52 -3.95 -0.95 -8.10
CA GLN A 52 -2.50 -0.76 -8.17
C GLN A 52 -1.94 -0.05 -6.93
N ASN A 53 -2.75 0.81 -6.30
CA ASN A 53 -2.38 1.46 -5.03
C ASN A 53 -2.25 0.45 -3.89
N CYS A 54 -3.15 -0.54 -3.80
CA CYS A 54 -3.08 -1.58 -2.78
C CYS A 54 -1.85 -2.46 -2.94
N LYS A 55 -1.58 -2.89 -4.18
CA LYS A 55 -0.37 -3.66 -4.52
C LYS A 55 0.91 -2.90 -4.18
N ASN A 56 0.97 -1.61 -4.53
CA ASN A 56 2.12 -0.77 -4.23
C ASN A 56 2.29 -0.51 -2.72
N ALA A 57 1.19 -0.35 -1.98
CA ALA A 57 1.22 -0.12 -0.53
C ALA A 57 1.63 -1.38 0.25
N GLU A 58 1.13 -2.55 -0.14
CA GLU A 58 1.55 -3.84 0.42
C GLU A 58 3.05 -4.09 0.17
N GLN A 59 3.52 -3.86 -1.06
CA GLN A 59 4.94 -3.98 -1.39
C GLN A 59 5.79 -2.99 -0.59
N ALA A 60 5.38 -1.72 -0.49
CA ALA A 60 6.07 -0.70 0.30
C ALA A 60 6.16 -1.08 1.78
N GLU A 61 5.08 -1.59 2.37
CA GLU A 61 5.05 -2.04 3.76
C GLU A 61 6.01 -3.23 3.97
N PHE A 62 5.96 -4.21 3.08
CA PHE A 62 6.82 -5.41 3.16
C PHE A 62 8.30 -5.08 3.03
N GLU A 63 8.68 -4.21 2.09
CA GLU A 63 10.06 -3.76 1.91
C GLU A 63 10.54 -2.91 3.09
N THR A 64 9.66 -2.08 3.66
CA THR A 64 9.96 -1.30 4.87
C THR A 64 10.19 -2.23 6.07
N ARG A 65 9.34 -3.26 6.25
CA ARG A 65 9.50 -4.26 7.33
C ARG A 65 10.72 -5.16 7.14
N LYS A 66 11.07 -5.52 5.90
CA LYS A 66 12.31 -6.25 5.59
C LYS A 66 13.54 -5.46 5.98
N ASN A 67 13.59 -4.17 5.65
CA ASN A 67 14.67 -3.29 6.08
C ASN A 67 14.72 -3.13 7.61
N TRP A 68 13.57 -3.28 8.29
CA TRP A 68 13.47 -3.25 9.74
C TRP A 68 13.81 -4.58 10.43
N ARG A 69 14.26 -5.63 9.70
CA ARG A 69 14.83 -6.86 10.30
C ARG A 69 16.14 -6.64 11.08
N GLY A 70 16.50 -5.40 11.39
CA GLY A 70 17.55 -5.02 12.35
C GLY A 70 17.06 -4.67 13.75
N PHE A 71 15.75 -4.72 14.05
CA PHE A 71 15.20 -4.43 15.38
C PHE A 71 14.26 -5.56 15.82
N GLY A 72 14.82 -6.72 16.16
CA GLY A 72 13.99 -7.88 16.53
C GLY A 72 14.67 -9.24 16.52
N SER A 73 15.98 -9.35 16.29
CA SER A 73 16.75 -10.46 16.85
C SER A 73 16.96 -10.19 18.34
N THR A 74 15.90 -10.29 19.13
CA THR A 74 16.07 -10.78 20.50
C THR A 74 16.36 -12.27 20.39
N ASN A 75 17.37 -12.71 21.13
CA ASN A 75 17.95 -14.04 21.12
C ASN A 75 16.94 -15.16 21.48
N ASP A 76 15.99 -15.48 20.60
CA ASP A 76 15.22 -16.75 20.65
C ASP A 76 15.82 -17.78 19.69
N ASP A 77 17.15 -17.73 19.53
CA ASP A 77 17.94 -18.81 18.97
C ASP A 77 17.88 -20.01 19.93
N LYS A 78 17.52 -21.17 19.36
CA LYS A 78 17.92 -22.51 19.83
C LYS A 78 17.20 -23.03 21.09
N GLN A 79 15.93 -23.41 20.95
CA GLN A 79 15.36 -24.45 21.81
C GLN A 79 14.33 -25.37 21.12
N GLU A 80 14.59 -25.83 19.89
CA GLU A 80 13.85 -26.98 19.34
C GLU A 80 14.73 -27.91 18.46
N SER A 81 15.97 -28.16 18.87
CA SER A 81 16.79 -29.22 18.24
C SER A 81 17.62 -30.08 19.20
N GLU A 82 17.55 -29.88 20.52
CA GLU A 82 18.35 -30.66 21.51
C GLU A 82 17.52 -31.38 22.59
N LYS A 83 16.24 -31.71 22.33
CA LYS A 83 15.42 -32.55 23.24
C LYS A 83 14.98 -33.90 22.66
N LYS A 84 15.64 -34.40 21.61
CA LYS A 84 15.35 -35.75 21.06
C LYS A 84 16.55 -36.70 21.00
N GLN A 85 17.65 -36.41 21.69
CA GLN A 85 18.81 -37.32 21.74
C GLN A 85 19.44 -37.47 23.13
N ASP A 86 18.67 -37.35 24.21
CA ASP A 86 19.16 -37.72 25.56
C ASP A 86 18.06 -38.36 26.43
N ASN A 87 17.13 -39.09 25.82
CA ASN A 87 16.30 -40.04 26.57
C ASN A 87 15.71 -41.10 25.64
N LYS A 88 16.52 -42.11 25.28
CA LYS A 88 16.21 -43.54 25.39
C LYS A 88 17.35 -44.39 24.85
#